data_AF-A0A7C6J160-F1
#
_entry.id   AF-A0A7C6J160-F1
#
_cell.length_a   1.000
_cell.length_b   1.000
_cell.length_c   1.000
_cell.angle_alpha   90.00
_cell.angle_beta   90.00
_cell.angle_gamma   90.00
#
_symmetry.space_group_name_H-M   'P 1'
#
loop_
_entity.id
_entity.type
_entity.pdbx_description
1 polymer ?
#
loop_
_entity_poly.entity_id
_entity_poly.type
_entity_poly.pdbx_seq_one_letter_code
_entity_poly.pdbx_strand_id
1 'polypeptide(L)'
;INIQKAIDSSPEMRSKKALIENFIKGINEVDDVLDEWRSYVAEEKEKAIKTIIETENLKEAETRKFISTAFETGSIKTTGTDVDKILPPISRFGSGNRDEKRKTVLARLLEFFERFFGIV
;
A
#
# COMPACT_ATOMS: atom_id res chain seq x y z
N ILE A 1 -30.18 -7.47 -14.73
CA ILE A 1 -30.42 -7.49 -16.19
C ILE A 1 -29.38 -8.44 -16.78
N ASN A 2 -29.77 -9.54 -17.42
CA ASN A 2 -28.84 -10.57 -17.88
C ASN A 2 -28.40 -10.24 -19.32
N ILE A 3 -27.18 -9.73 -19.47
CA ILE A 3 -26.59 -9.25 -20.74
C ILE A 3 -26.63 -10.34 -21.82
N GLN A 4 -26.42 -11.61 -21.44
CA GLN A 4 -26.45 -12.74 -22.37
C GLN A 4 -27.82 -12.90 -23.06
N LYS A 5 -28.92 -12.74 -22.31
CA LYS A 5 -30.28 -12.83 -22.86
C LYS A 5 -30.59 -11.72 -23.87
N ALA A 6 -30.00 -10.55 -23.71
CA ALA A 6 -30.20 -9.42 -24.61
C ALA A 6 -29.35 -9.54 -25.90
N ILE A 7 -28.21 -10.22 -25.83
CA ILE A 7 -27.33 -10.46 -26.99
C ILE A 7 -27.89 -11.58 -27.89
N ASP A 8 -28.53 -12.60 -27.32
CA ASP A 8 -29.07 -13.73 -28.10
C ASP A 8 -30.44 -13.44 -28.75
N SER A 9 -31.12 -12.35 -28.34
CA SER A 9 -32.52 -12.06 -28.69
C SER A 9 -32.77 -11.55 -30.12
N SER A 10 -31.77 -11.17 -30.91
CA SER A 10 -31.97 -10.81 -32.33
C SER A 10 -30.83 -11.26 -33.24
N PRO A 11 -31.08 -11.54 -34.54
CA PRO A 11 -30.05 -11.89 -35.51
C PRO A 11 -28.94 -10.82 -35.63
N GLU A 12 -29.31 -9.56 -35.44
CA GLU A 12 -28.43 -8.39 -35.50
C GLU A 12 -27.52 -8.26 -34.29
N MET A 13 -27.97 -8.72 -33.12
CA MET A 13 -27.15 -8.79 -31.92
C MET A 13 -26.21 -10.01 -31.95
N ARG A 14 -26.57 -11.09 -32.63
CA ARG A 14 -25.68 -12.24 -32.86
C ARG A 14 -24.48 -11.89 -33.73
N SER A 15 -24.63 -11.01 -34.74
CA SER A 15 -23.49 -10.58 -35.58
C SER A 15 -22.50 -9.69 -34.82
N LYS A 16 -22.94 -9.02 -33.75
CA LYS A 16 -22.11 -8.19 -32.86
C LYS A 16 -21.67 -8.91 -31.58
N LYS A 17 -22.21 -10.10 -31.29
CA LYS A 17 -21.95 -10.90 -30.09
C LYS A 17 -20.46 -11.09 -29.82
N ALA A 18 -19.71 -11.53 -30.83
CA ALA A 18 -18.27 -11.74 -30.70
C ALA A 18 -17.51 -10.46 -30.32
N LEU A 19 -17.93 -9.30 -30.84
CA LEU A 19 -17.31 -8.02 -30.54
C LEU A 19 -17.59 -7.57 -29.09
N ILE A 20 -18.81 -7.81 -28.61
CA ILE A 20 -19.21 -7.51 -27.23
C ILE A 20 -18.53 -8.46 -26.24
N GLU A 21 -18.47 -9.76 -26.55
CA GLU A 21 -17.80 -10.76 -25.71
C GLU A 21 -16.31 -10.49 -25.60
N ASN A 22 -15.65 -10.14 -26.71
CA ASN A 22 -14.24 -9.75 -26.69
C ASN A 22 -13.99 -8.47 -25.88
N PHE A 23 -14.90 -7.49 -25.97
CA PHE A 23 -14.81 -6.26 -25.18
C PHE A 23 -14.96 -6.53 -23.67
N ILE A 24 -15.97 -7.31 -23.27
CA ILE A 24 -16.19 -7.68 -21.86
C ILE A 24 -15.01 -8.50 -21.35
N LYS A 25 -14.53 -9.47 -22.14
CA LYS A 25 -13.37 -10.28 -21.78
C LYS A 25 -12.13 -9.41 -21.57
N GLY A 26 -11.88 -8.44 -22.44
CA GLY A 26 -10.78 -7.50 -22.29
C GLY A 26 -10.89 -6.63 -21.03
N ILE A 27 -12.10 -6.18 -20.66
CA ILE A 27 -12.31 -5.46 -19.38
C ILE A 27 -12.01 -6.36 -18.19
N ASN A 28 -12.55 -7.58 -18.18
CA ASN A 28 -12.31 -8.51 -17.07
C ASN A 28 -10.82 -8.86 -16.94
N GLU A 29 -10.11 -9.08 -18.04
CA GLU A 29 -8.65 -9.31 -18.01
C GLU A 29 -7.90 -8.11 -17.42
N VAL A 30 -8.32 -6.88 -17.72
CA VAL A 30 -7.73 -5.67 -17.12
C VAL A 30 -8.05 -5.57 -15.64
N ASP A 31 -9.30 -5.84 -15.23
CA ASP A 31 -9.72 -5.82 -13.82
C ASP A 31 -8.97 -6.89 -13.00
N ASP A 32 -8.83 -8.11 -13.55
CA ASP A 32 -8.08 -9.21 -12.94
C ASP A 32 -6.61 -8.80 -12.72
N VAL A 33 -5.96 -8.19 -13.73
CA VAL A 33 -4.59 -7.69 -13.60
C VAL A 33 -4.47 -6.56 -12.56
N LEU A 34 -5.48 -5.69 -12.46
CA LEU A 34 -5.50 -4.65 -11.43
C LEU A 34 -5.65 -5.23 -10.02
N ASP A 35 -6.45 -6.29 -9.84
CA ASP A 35 -6.60 -7.00 -8.56
C ASP A 35 -5.32 -7.74 -8.15
N GLU A 36 -4.68 -8.42 -9.10
CA GLU A 36 -3.37 -9.05 -8.88
C GLU A 36 -2.31 -8.01 -8.51
N TRP A 37 -2.29 -6.86 -9.20
CA TRP A 37 -1.39 -5.75 -8.88
C TRP A 37 -1.63 -5.20 -7.47
N ARG A 38 -2.90 -4.93 -7.10
CA ARG A 38 -3.26 -4.49 -5.75
C ARG A 38 -2.78 -5.47 -4.68
N SER A 39 -2.99 -6.76 -4.92
CA SER A 39 -2.59 -7.83 -4.00
C SER A 39 -1.08 -7.91 -3.85
N TYR A 40 -0.34 -7.86 -4.97
CA TYR A 40 1.11 -7.84 -4.98
C TYR A 40 1.68 -6.63 -4.22
N VAL A 41 1.16 -5.43 -4.47
CA VAL A 41 1.58 -4.20 -3.79
C VAL A 41 1.31 -4.31 -2.28
N ALA A 42 0.18 -4.86 -1.87
CA ALA A 42 -0.15 -5.07 -0.46
C ALA A 42 0.85 -6.03 0.23
N GLU A 43 1.19 -7.14 -0.43
CA GLU A 43 2.20 -8.07 0.08
C GLU A 43 3.59 -7.44 0.19
N GLU A 44 4.03 -6.72 -0.85
CA GLU A 44 5.33 -6.04 -0.85
C GLU A 44 5.39 -4.94 0.21
N LYS A 45 4.30 -4.20 0.40
CA LYS A 45 4.17 -3.19 1.47
C LYS A 45 4.34 -3.84 2.84
N GLU A 46 3.69 -4.97 3.08
CA GLU A 46 3.78 -5.70 4.35
C GLU A 46 5.18 -6.25 4.61
N LYS A 47 5.84 -6.84 3.58
CA LYS A 47 7.23 -7.30 3.69
C LYS A 47 8.19 -6.15 4.01
N ALA A 48 8.03 -5.02 3.33
CA ALA A 48 8.90 -3.86 3.48
C ALA A 48 8.78 -3.24 4.88
N ILE A 49 7.55 -3.03 5.40
CA ILE A 49 7.40 -2.48 6.74
C ILE A 49 7.92 -3.42 7.82
N LYS A 50 7.71 -4.73 7.67
CA LYS A 50 8.25 -5.75 8.57
C LYS A 50 9.77 -5.72 8.61
N THR A 51 10.41 -5.61 7.45
CA THR A 51 11.88 -5.49 7.32
C THR A 51 12.41 -4.26 8.07
N ILE A 52 11.74 -3.11 7.95
CA ILE A 52 12.13 -1.89 8.68
C ILE A 52 11.97 -2.10 10.19
N ILE A 53 10.85 -2.67 10.64
CA ILE A 53 10.59 -2.94 12.05
C ILE A 53 11.68 -3.83 12.65
N GLU A 54 12.05 -4.92 11.96
CA GLU A 54 13.07 -5.87 12.43
C GLU A 54 14.47 -5.25 12.40
N THR A 55 14.84 -4.57 11.31
CA THR A 55 16.18 -3.99 11.15
C THR A 55 16.44 -2.86 12.15
N GLU A 56 15.42 -2.02 12.40
CA GLU A 56 15.54 -0.89 13.31
C GLU A 56 15.13 -1.22 14.76
N ASN A 57 14.65 -2.44 15.01
CA ASN A 57 14.12 -2.92 16.29
C ASN A 57 13.00 -2.00 16.82
N LEU A 58 12.04 -1.67 15.96
CA LEU A 58 10.92 -0.78 16.30
C LEU A 58 9.82 -1.52 17.03
N LYS A 59 8.98 -0.76 17.75
CA LYS A 59 7.76 -1.31 18.36
C LYS A 59 6.71 -1.54 17.28
N GLU A 60 6.47 -2.80 16.92
CA GLU A 60 5.61 -3.18 15.81
C GLU A 60 4.23 -2.51 15.81
N ALA A 61 3.47 -2.63 16.90
CA ALA A 61 2.11 -2.10 16.98
C ALA A 61 2.06 -0.57 16.79
N GLU A 62 2.99 0.16 17.42
CA GLU A 62 3.07 1.60 17.32
C GLU A 62 3.55 2.04 15.93
N THR A 63 4.51 1.34 15.33
CA THR A 63 4.99 1.61 13.97
C THR A 63 3.88 1.43 12.94
N ARG A 64 3.11 0.34 13.03
CA ARG A 64 1.97 0.08 12.15
C ARG A 64 0.92 1.20 12.25
N LYS A 65 0.61 1.63 13.47
CA LYS A 65 -0.33 2.75 13.70
C LYS A 65 0.20 4.07 13.15
N PHE A 66 1.48 4.37 13.37
CA PHE A 66 2.14 5.56 12.86
C PHE A 66 2.09 5.63 11.32
N ILE A 67 2.41 4.51 10.67
CA ILE A 67 2.34 4.39 9.21
C ILE A 67 0.89 4.46 8.71
N SER A 68 -0.07 3.77 9.33
CA SER A 68 -1.50 3.86 8.94
C SER A 68 -1.96 5.31 8.92
N THR A 69 -1.66 6.04 10.01
CA THR A 69 -1.99 7.46 10.13
C THR A 69 -1.34 8.27 9.00
N ALA A 70 -0.07 7.99 8.66
CA ALA A 70 0.62 8.71 7.59
C ALA A 70 0.00 8.48 6.21
N PHE A 71 -0.44 7.26 5.90
CA PHE A 71 -1.18 6.95 4.67
C PHE A 71 -2.54 7.64 4.64
N GLU A 72 -3.26 7.67 5.76
CA GLU A 72 -4.54 8.36 5.89
C GLU A 72 -4.40 9.88 5.74
N THR A 73 -3.35 10.48 6.30
CA THR A 73 -3.11 11.93 6.23
C THR A 73 -2.29 12.37 5.01
N GLY A 74 -1.84 11.42 4.18
CA GLY A 74 -1.00 11.68 3.00
C GLY A 74 0.38 12.27 3.32
N SER A 75 0.87 12.14 4.55
CA SER A 75 2.18 12.66 4.95
C SER A 75 2.72 11.99 6.21
N ILE A 76 4.03 11.80 6.29
CA ILE A 76 4.71 11.40 7.53
C ILE A 76 4.92 12.61 8.44
N LYS A 77 4.47 12.49 9.69
CA LYS A 77 4.77 13.45 10.75
C LYS A 77 6.23 13.31 11.18
N THR A 78 7.10 14.16 10.63
CA THR A 78 8.53 14.23 10.99
C THR A 78 8.77 15.03 12.27
N THR A 79 7.82 15.89 12.63
CA THR A 79 7.85 16.74 13.83
C THR A 79 7.06 16.12 14.99
N GLY A 80 7.40 16.55 16.21
CA GLY A 80 6.75 16.06 17.43
C GLY A 80 7.40 14.80 18.01
N THR A 81 6.67 14.12 18.91
CA THR A 81 7.13 12.98 19.72
C THR A 81 6.53 11.65 19.27
N ASP A 82 5.79 11.61 18.15
CA ASP A 82 5.15 10.35 17.71
C ASP A 82 6.18 9.33 17.24
N VAL A 83 7.26 9.78 16.58
CA VAL A 83 8.42 8.93 16.26
C VAL A 83 9.07 8.36 17.52
N ASP A 84 9.07 9.10 18.62
CA ASP A 84 9.65 8.62 19.87
C ASP A 84 8.89 7.43 20.46
N LYS A 85 7.60 7.28 20.12
CA LYS A 85 6.76 6.17 20.61
C LYS A 85 7.13 4.86 19.94
N ILE A 86 7.52 4.90 18.65
CA ILE A 86 7.85 3.71 17.85
C ILE A 86 9.29 3.22 18.09
N LEU A 87 10.17 4.07 18.62
CA LEU A 87 11.54 3.69 18.94
C LEU A 87 11.61 2.68 20.11
N PRO A 88 12.60 1.79 20.11
CA PRO A 88 12.89 0.93 21.27
C PRO A 88 13.26 1.78 22.50
N PRO A 89 13.23 1.20 23.71
CA PRO A 89 13.65 1.88 24.92
C PRO A 89 15.15 2.23 24.83
N ILE A 90 15.44 3.47 24.46
CA ILE A 90 16.79 4.04 24.37
C ILE A 90 16.92 5.12 25.44
N SER A 91 18.05 5.17 26.13
CA SER A 91 18.31 6.21 27.15
C SER A 91 18.14 7.61 26.55
N ARG A 92 17.35 8.44 27.22
CA ARG A 92 17.11 9.84 26.84
C ARG A 92 18.28 10.76 27.22
N PHE A 93 19.20 10.27 28.05
CA PHE A 93 20.29 11.04 28.65
C PHE A 93 21.67 10.65 28.10
N GLY A 94 21.72 9.92 26.98
CA GLY A 94 22.96 9.58 26.28
C GLY A 94 23.20 10.50 25.07
N SER A 95 24.43 10.95 24.88
CA SER A 95 24.85 11.80 23.77
C SER A 95 24.69 11.09 22.41
N GLY A 96 23.86 11.64 21.51
CA GLY A 96 23.88 11.35 20.06
C GLY A 96 23.06 10.15 19.58
N ASN A 97 23.13 9.00 20.26
CA ASN A 97 22.58 7.75 19.72
C ASN A 97 21.08 7.78 19.42
N ARG A 98 20.30 8.50 20.22
CA ARG A 98 18.84 8.55 20.05
C ARG A 98 18.41 9.45 18.89
N ASP A 99 19.04 10.61 18.74
CA ASP A 99 18.70 11.56 17.69
C ASP A 99 19.15 11.05 16.31
N GLU A 100 20.30 10.37 16.24
CA GLU A 100 20.74 9.70 15.02
C GLU A 100 19.80 8.56 14.64
N LYS A 101 19.47 7.67 15.59
CA LYS A 101 18.50 6.58 15.35
C LYS A 101 17.15 7.13 14.89
N ARG A 102 16.67 8.21 15.51
CA ARG A 102 15.44 8.89 15.11
C ARG A 102 15.50 9.34 13.65
N LYS A 103 16.59 10.00 13.24
CA LYS A 103 16.78 10.47 11.86
C LYS A 103 16.82 9.31 10.87
N THR A 104 17.57 8.24 11.18
CA THR A 104 17.66 7.04 10.34
C THR A 104 16.30 6.36 10.16
N VAL A 105 15.55 6.18 11.26
CA VAL A 105 14.21 5.59 11.22
C VAL A 105 13.27 6.46 10.39
N LEU A 106 13.29 7.78 10.59
CA LEU A 106 12.46 8.71 9.80
C LEU A 106 12.79 8.65 8.31
N ALA A 107 14.07 8.62 7.94
CA ALA A 107 14.49 8.53 6.54
C ALA A 107 13.97 7.23 5.89
N ARG A 108 14.09 6.09 6.58
CA ARG A 108 13.59 4.80 6.07
C ARG A 108 12.08 4.75 5.97
N LEU A 109 11.36 5.30 6.95
CA LEU A 109 9.90 5.37 6.90
C LEU A 109 9.42 6.32 5.81
N LEU A 110 10.15 7.41 5.54
CA LEU A 110 9.86 8.33 4.44
C LEU A 110 10.07 7.66 3.09
N GLU A 111 11.19 6.97 2.88
CA GLU A 111 11.45 6.20 1.67
C GLU A 111 10.39 5.12 1.45
N PHE A 112 10.01 4.41 2.52
CA PHE A 112 8.89 3.47 2.49
C PHE A 112 7.58 4.15 2.10
N PHE A 113 7.27 5.29 2.71
CA PHE A 113 6.05 6.02 2.40
C PHE A 113 6.01 6.47 0.94
N GLU A 114 7.07 7.14 0.46
CA GLU A 114 7.18 7.60 -0.93
C GLU A 114 7.09 6.43 -1.93
N ARG A 115 7.64 5.26 -1.58
CA ARG A 115 7.58 4.07 -2.42
C ARG A 115 6.17 3.52 -2.59
N PHE A 116 5.30 3.60 -1.59
CA PHE A 116 3.99 2.96 -1.60
C PHE A 116 2.81 3.95 -1.63
N PHE A 117 3.05 5.23 -1.40
CA PHE A 117 2.02 6.26 -1.43
C PHE A 117 1.59 6.56 -2.87
N GLY A 118 0.28 6.56 -3.12
CA GLY A 118 -0.29 6.76 -4.46
C GLY A 118 -0.16 5.56 -5.41
N ILE A 119 0.36 4.43 -4.92
CA ILE A 119 0.25 3.16 -5.64
C ILE A 119 -1.09 2.54 -5.24
N VAL A 120 -2.01 2.52 -6.20
CA VAL A 120 -3.45 2.19 -6.13
C VAL A 120 -4.35 3.38 -5.80
#